data_AF-A0A2W5Y4E4-F1
#
_entry.id   AF-A0A2W5Y4E4-F1
#
_cell.length_a   1.000
_cell.length_b   1.000
_cell.length_c   1.000
_cell.angle_alpha   90.00
_cell.angle_beta   90.00
_cell.angle_gamma   90.00
#
_symmetry.space_group_name_H-M   'P 1'
#
loop_
_entity.id
_entity.type
_entity.pdbx_description
1 polymer ?
#
loop_
_entity_poly.entity_id
_entity_poly.type
_entity_poly.pdbx_seq_one_letter_code
_entity_poly.pdbx_strand_id
1 'polypeptide(L)' 'MTATTSDRPGSDLDDRTRRAWTAYRESLRDLDGRDYEEAETRSWKRLQGRLSELAGQRAELESSRRPRRGD' A
#
# COMPACT_ATOMS: atom_id res chain seq x y z
N MET A 1 -17.98 -9.10 -25.11
CA MET A 1 -17.30 -9.22 -23.79
C MET A 1 -16.92 -7.83 -23.32
N THR A 2 -17.68 -7.22 -22.41
CA THR A 2 -17.33 -5.93 -21.82
C THR A 2 -16.65 -6.20 -20.48
N ALA A 3 -15.32 -6.18 -20.46
CA ALA A 3 -14.56 -6.11 -19.23
C ALA A 3 -14.75 -4.69 -18.66
N THR A 4 -15.86 -4.47 -17.95
CA THR A 4 -15.95 -3.35 -17.01
C THR A 4 -15.03 -3.71 -15.85
N THR A 5 -13.72 -3.54 -16.06
CA THR A 5 -12.79 -3.37 -14.95
C THR A 5 -13.32 -2.17 -14.20
N SER A 6 -13.99 -2.44 -13.09
CA SER A 6 -14.42 -1.42 -12.14
C SER A 6 -13.16 -0.67 -11.74
N ASP A 7 -12.91 0.48 -12.36
CA ASP A 7 -11.97 1.49 -11.92
C ASP A 7 -12.54 2.09 -10.64
N ARG A 8 -12.54 1.28 -9.59
CA ARG A 8 -12.87 1.73 -8.25
C ARG A 8 -11.54 2.14 -7.65
N PRO A 9 -11.40 3.37 -7.15
CA PRO A 9 -10.15 3.81 -6.53
C PRO A 9 -9.75 2.94 -5.33
N GLY A 10 -10.68 2.17 -4.75
CA GLY A 10 -10.35 1.13 -3.76
C GLY A 10 -9.53 -0.05 -4.31
N SER A 11 -9.74 -0.45 -5.56
CA SER A 11 -8.98 -1.52 -6.21
C SER A 11 -7.54 -1.11 -6.53
N ASP A 12 -7.32 0.13 -6.97
CA ASP A 12 -5.97 0.66 -7.18
C ASP A 12 -5.15 0.74 -5.88
N LEU A 13 -5.77 1.19 -4.78
CA LEU A 13 -5.08 1.24 -3.48
C LEU A 13 -4.75 -0.17 -2.95
N ASP A 14 -5.59 -1.18 -3.22
CA ASP A 14 -5.30 -2.57 -2.86
C ASP A 14 -4.13 -3.14 -3.67
N ASP A 15 -4.08 -2.87 -4.97
CA ASP A 15 -2.96 -3.24 -5.83
C ASP A 15 -1.65 -2.58 -5.38
N ARG A 16 -1.69 -1.28 -5.02
CA ARG A 16 -0.52 -0.58 -4.48
C ARG A 16 -0.06 -1.15 -3.14
N THR A 17 -0.99 -1.52 -2.26
CA THR A 17 -0.67 -2.22 -1.01
C THR A 17 0.03 -3.55 -1.29
N ARG A 18 -0.50 -4.38 -2.21
CA ARG A 18 0.10 -5.66 -2.58
C ARG A 18 1.50 -5.49 -3.19
N ARG A 19 1.68 -4.48 -4.04
CA ARG A 19 3.00 -4.15 -4.63
C ARG A 19 4.01 -3.72 -3.57
N ALA A 20 3.61 -2.92 -2.58
CA ALA A 20 4.49 -2.51 -1.49
C ALA A 20 4.99 -3.72 -0.67
N TRP A 21 4.09 -4.66 -0.35
CA TRP A 21 4.45 -5.91 0.31
C TRP A 21 5.36 -6.81 -0.55
N THR A 22 5.09 -6.87 -1.86
CA THR A 22 5.94 -7.64 -2.79
C THR A 22 7.34 -7.06 -2.83
N ALA A 23 7.48 -5.73 -2.95
CA ALA A 23 8.78 -5.06 -2.95
C ALA A 23 9.55 -5.29 -1.64
N TYR A 24 8.87 -5.27 -0.49
CA TYR A 24 9.50 -5.61 0.80
C TYR A 24 10.07 -7.04 0.77
N ARG A 25 9.27 -8.04 0.39
CA ARG A 25 9.70 -9.44 0.36
C ARG A 25 10.84 -9.68 -0.63
N GLU A 26 10.74 -9.13 -1.84
CA GLU A 26 11.78 -9.26 -2.87
C GLU A 26 13.09 -8.57 -2.43
N SER A 27 13.02 -7.48 -1.66
CA SER A 27 14.23 -6.81 -1.15
C SER A 27 15.02 -7.62 -0.12
N LEU A 28 14.42 -8.67 0.45
CA LEU A 28 15.03 -9.51 1.48
C LEU A 28 15.33 -10.93 1.02
N ARG A 29 14.76 -11.34 -0.11
CA ARG A 29 14.72 -12.74 -0.57
C ARG A 29 16.10 -13.40 -0.72
N ASP A 30 17.10 -12.64 -1.15
CA ASP A 30 18.45 -13.14 -1.43
C ASP A 30 19.47 -12.67 -0.38
N LEU A 31 19.01 -12.14 0.75
CA LEU A 31 19.85 -11.64 1.84
C LEU A 31 19.84 -12.61 3.02
N ASP A 32 20.98 -12.72 3.70
CA ASP A 32 21.12 -13.52 4.93
C ASP A 32 22.01 -12.78 5.94
N GLY A 33 21.99 -13.25 7.20
CA GLY A 33 22.79 -12.70 8.29
C GLY A 33 22.66 -11.17 8.43
N ARG A 34 23.80 -10.50 8.56
CA ARG A 34 23.85 -9.05 8.81
C ARG A 34 23.26 -8.23 7.66
N ASP A 35 23.43 -8.66 6.42
CA ASP A 35 22.86 -7.99 5.25
C ASP A 35 21.32 -8.05 5.28
N TYR A 36 20.76 -9.18 5.71
CA TYR A 36 19.31 -9.30 5.95
C TYR A 36 18.86 -8.33 7.05
N GLU A 37 19.51 -8.32 8.21
CA GLU A 37 19.11 -7.48 9.36
C GLU A 37 19.12 -5.97 9.01
N GLU A 38 20.16 -5.52 8.31
CA GLU A 38 20.28 -4.13 7.87
C GLU A 38 19.24 -3.78 6.80
N ALA A 39 19.04 -4.66 5.82
CA ALA A 39 18.06 -4.45 4.77
C ALA A 39 16.63 -4.50 5.30
N GLU A 40 16.32 -5.44 6.20
CA GLU A 40 15.00 -5.58 6.83
C GLU A 40 14.62 -4.29 7.54
N THR A 41 15.50 -3.72 8.36
CA THR A 41 15.21 -2.48 9.08
C THR A 41 14.88 -1.33 8.12
N ARG A 42 15.65 -1.20 7.03
CA ARG A 42 15.45 -0.14 6.03
C ARG A 42 14.18 -0.37 5.20
N SER A 43 13.97 -1.60 4.73
CA SER A 43 12.82 -1.98 3.91
C SER A 43 11.53 -1.96 4.71
N TRP A 44 11.57 -2.30 5.99
CA TRP A 44 10.44 -2.21 6.92
C TRP A 44 9.99 -0.77 7.12
N LYS A 45 10.92 0.16 7.39
CA LYS A 45 10.59 1.60 7.49
C LYS A 45 9.95 2.13 6.21
N ARG A 46 10.46 1.73 5.04
CA ARG A 46 9.87 2.10 3.74
C ARG A 46 8.46 1.55 3.58
N LEU A 47 8.25 0.26 3.91
CA LEU A 47 6.94 -0.37 3.83
C LEU A 47 5.94 0.34 4.74
N GLN A 48 6.28 0.59 6.00
CA GLN A 48 5.41 1.29 6.94
C GLN A 48 5.03 2.68 6.43
N GLY A 49 5.99 3.46 5.93
CA GLY A 49 5.71 4.77 5.34
C GLY A 49 4.72 4.70 4.16
N ARG A 50 4.93 3.72 3.26
CA ARG A 50 4.04 3.51 2.11
C ARG A 50 2.64 3.08 2.53
N LEU A 51 2.53 2.20 3.52
CA LEU A 51 1.23 1.76 4.03
C LEU A 51 0.46 2.89 4.72
N SER A 52 1.15 3.75 5.49
CA SER A 52 0.55 4.94 6.10
C SER A 52 0.02 5.92 5.05
N GLU A 53 0.79 6.17 3.99
CA GLU A 53 0.37 7.02 2.86
C GLU A 53 -0.87 6.45 2.15
N LEU A 54 -0.90 5.13 1.91
CA LEU A 54 -2.05 4.47 1.29
C LEU A 54 -3.28 4.47 2.20
N ALA A 55 -3.09 4.30 3.52
CA ALA A 55 -4.18 4.40 4.50
C ALA A 55 -4.79 5.82 4.53
N GLY A 56 -3.95 6.86 4.47
CA GLY A 56 -4.41 8.25 4.35
C GLY A 56 -5.26 8.48 3.10
N GLN A 57 -4.80 8.00 1.94
CA GLN A 57 -5.57 8.06 0.68
C GLN A 57 -6.92 7.34 0.78
N ARG A 58 -6.97 6.16 1.42
CA ARG A 58 -8.22 5.43 1.64
C ARG A 58 -9.20 6.24 2.49
N ALA A 59 -8.72 6.82 3.59
CA ALA A 59 -9.53 7.64 4.48
C ALA A 59 -10.06 8.89 3.79
N GLU A 60 -9.25 9.54 2.93
CA GLU A 60 -9.68 10.70 2.15
C GLU A 60 -10.75 10.34 1.12
N LEU A 61 -10.59 9.21 0.41
CA LEU A 61 -11.61 8.71 -0.52
C LEU A 61 -12.90 8.32 0.19
N GLU A 62 -12.82 7.70 1.36
CA GLU A 62 -13.99 7.37 2.18
C GLU A 62 -14.69 8.65 2.65
N SER A 63 -13.93 9.63 3.13
CA SER A 63 -14.45 10.93 3.56
C SER A 63 -15.09 11.71 2.40
N SER A 64 -14.54 11.59 1.19
CA SER A 64 -15.09 12.20 -0.03
C SER A 64 -16.34 11.47 -0.54
N ARG A 65 -16.45 10.17 -0.26
CA ARG A 65 -17.63 9.34 -0.60
C ARG A 65 -18.77 9.48 0.39
N ARG A 66 -18.48 9.84 1.64
CA ARG A 66 -19.49 10.23 2.62
C ARG A 66 -19.99 11.63 2.28
N PRO A 67 -21.28 11.83 1.93
CA PRO A 67 -21.81 13.19 1.86
C PRO A 67 -21.67 13.83 3.24
N ARG A 68 -21.18 15.08 3.30
CA ARG A 68 -21.25 15.88 4.52
C ARG A 68 -22.72 15.94 4.94
N ARG A 69 -23.11 15.15 5.94
CA ARG A 69 -24.40 15.36 6.61
C ARG A 69 -24.34 16.77 7.18
N GLY A 70 -25.23 17.61 6.69
CA GLY A 70 -25.24 19.05 6.88
C GLY A 70 -25.34 19.48 8.33
N ASP A 71 -24.88 20.72 8.51
CA ASP A 71 -25.26 21.72 9.51
C ASP A 71 -26.74 21.63 9.93
#